data_AF-A0A3B9JDQ9-F1
#
_entry.id   AF-A0A3B9JDQ9-F1
#
_cell.length_a   1.000
_cell.length_b   1.000
_cell.length_c   1.000
_cell.angle_alpha   90.00
_cell.angle_beta   90.00
_cell.angle_gamma   90.00
#
_symmetry.space_group_name_H-M   'P 1'
#
loop_
_entity.id
_entity.type
_entity.pdbx_description
1 polymer ?
#
loop_
_entity_poly.entity_id
_entity_poly.type
_entity_poly.pdbx_seq_one_letter_code
_entity_poly.pdbx_strand_id
1 'polypeptide(L)' 'VVPESLDPDKVEMTHLSLNDGSLEGMRLKNKPVYSVQFHPEAAPGPHDAHDIFGEFFAQIASK' A
#
# COMPACT_ATOMS: atom_id res chain seq x y z
N VAL A 1 -6.94 -6.76 7.24
CA VAL A 1 -6.58 -8.13 6.76
C VAL A 1 -5.54 -8.69 7.72
N VAL A 2 -5.63 -9.97 8.11
CA VAL A 2 -4.65 -10.60 9.00
C VAL A 2 -3.39 -10.92 8.18
N PRO A 3 -2.19 -10.38 8.49
CA PRO A 3 -0.98 -10.52 7.67
C PRO A 3 -0.68 -11.96 7.25
N GLU A 4 -0.88 -12.91 8.15
CA GLU A 4 -0.57 -14.34 8.00
C GLU A 4 -1.48 -15.04 6.98
N SER A 5 -2.59 -14.41 6.59
CA SER A 5 -3.51 -14.94 5.57
C SER A 5 -3.04 -14.70 4.14
N LEU A 6 -2.00 -13.89 3.94
CA LEU A 6 -1.44 -13.60 2.63
C LEU A 6 -0.51 -14.72 2.16
N ASP A 7 -0.61 -15.07 0.88
CA ASP A 7 0.35 -15.93 0.21
C ASP A 7 1.65 -15.14 -0.05
N PRO A 8 2.75 -15.44 0.68
CA PRO A 8 3.97 -14.66 0.58
C PRO A 8 4.64 -14.82 -0.78
N ASP A 9 4.26 -15.80 -1.61
CA ASP A 9 4.77 -15.96 -2.97
C ASP A 9 4.05 -15.07 -3.98
N LYS A 10 2.86 -14.54 -3.63
CA LYS A 10 2.03 -13.71 -4.52
C LYS A 10 1.94 -12.25 -4.09
N VAL A 11 2.07 -11.98 -2.79
CA VAL A 11 1.83 -10.66 -2.21
C VAL A 11 3.02 -10.22 -1.39
N GLU A 12 3.41 -8.96 -1.55
CA GLU A 12 4.36 -8.26 -0.69
C GLU A 12 3.59 -7.36 0.27
N MET A 13 3.91 -7.44 1.57
CA MET A 13 3.41 -6.52 2.58
C MET A 13 4.26 -5.25 2.55
N THR A 14 3.63 -4.08 2.44
CA THR A 14 4.36 -2.81 2.29
C THR A 14 4.27 -1.93 3.54
N HIS A 15 3.18 -2.02 4.31
CA HIS A 15 2.98 -1.20 5.50
C HIS A 15 2.33 -2.03 6.61
N LEU A 16 2.77 -1.80 7.84
CA LEU A 16 2.18 -2.35 9.06
C LEU A 16 1.90 -1.21 10.04
N SER A 17 0.79 -1.31 10.77
CA SER A 17 0.47 -0.42 11.88
C SER A 17 1.48 -0.57 13.00
N LEU A 18 2.06 0.55 13.45
CA LEU A 18 3.02 0.55 14.57
C LEU A 18 2.36 0.30 15.93
N ASN A 19 1.04 0.47 16.03
CA ASN A 19 0.31 0.29 17.28
C ASN A 19 0.02 -1.19 17.59
N ASP A 20 -0.32 -1.97 16.56
CA ASP A 20 -0.86 -3.32 16.74
C ASP A 20 -0.38 -4.34 15.69
N GLY A 21 0.46 -3.94 14.74
CA GLY A 21 0.99 -4.83 13.71
C GLY A 21 -0.01 -5.24 12.64
N SER A 22 -1.19 -4.61 12.57
CA SER A 22 -2.17 -4.87 11.51
C SER A 22 -1.63 -4.46 10.12
N LEU A 23 -2.09 -5.14 9.06
CA LEU A 23 -1.67 -4.85 7.70
C LEU A 23 -2.29 -3.54 7.18
N GLU A 24 -1.44 -2.62 6.73
CA GLU A 24 -1.83 -1.28 6.25
C GLU A 24 -1.57 -1.07 4.74
N GLY A 25 -0.82 -1.97 4.10
CA GLY A 25 -0.54 -1.86 2.67
C GLY A 25 0.00 -3.15 2.06
N MET A 26 -0.32 -3.39 0.79
CA MET A 26 0.10 -4.58 0.06
C MET A 26 0.33 -4.31 -1.43
N ARG A 27 1.17 -5.14 -2.06
CA ARG A 27 1.47 -5.10 -3.50
C ARG A 27 1.43 -6.52 -4.08
N LEU A 28 0.84 -6.71 -5.26
CA LEU A 28 0.95 -7.97 -5.98
C LEU A 28 2.33 -8.11 -6.61
N LYS A 29 2.93 -9.28 -6.46
CA LYS A 29 4.13 -9.62 -7.22
C LYS A 29 3.78 -9.76 -8.70
N ASN A 30 4.67 -9.28 -9.57
CA ASN A 30 4.58 -9.39 -11.04
C ASN A 30 3.42 -8.63 -11.71
N LYS A 31 2.70 -7.77 -10.97
CA LYS A 31 1.63 -6.93 -11.53
C LYS A 31 1.71 -5.51 -10.93
N PRO A 32 1.38 -4.46 -11.70
CA PRO A 32 1.33 -3.09 -11.20
C PRO A 32 0.03 -2.86 -10.40
N VAL A 33 -0.13 -3.58 -9.30
CA VAL A 33 -1.32 -3.55 -8.45
C VAL A 33 -0.87 -3.45 -7.00
N TYR A 34 -1.36 -2.44 -6.31
CA TYR A 34 -1.13 -2.21 -4.89
C TYR A 34 -2.34 -1.54 -4.26
N SER A 35 -2.43 -1.60 -2.94
CA SER A 35 -3.45 -0.93 -2.15
C SER A 35 -2.91 -0.54 -0.78
N VAL A 36 -3.57 0.45 -0.18
CA VAL A 36 -3.35 0.88 1.21
C VAL A 36 -4.68 0.90 1.95
N GLN A 37 -4.62 0.72 3.26
CA GLN A 37 -5.79 0.69 4.13
C GLN A 37 -6.12 2.09 4.69
N PHE A 38 -5.11 2.95 4.82
CA PHE A 38 -5.27 4.35 5.23
C PHE A 38 -5.65 5.26 4.05
N HIS A 39 -5.90 6.53 4.37
CA HIS A 39 -6.29 7.59 3.46
C HIS A 39 -5.06 8.42 3.02
N PRO A 40 -4.40 8.09 1.89
CA PRO A 40 -3.24 8.84 1.41
C PRO A 40 -3.60 10.26 0.98
N GLU A 41 -4.86 10.56 0.68
CA GLU A 41 -5.36 11.89 0.34
C GLU A 41 -5.42 12.83 1.55
N ALA A 42 -5.50 12.27 2.76
CA ALA A 42 -5.74 13.00 4.01
C ALA A 42 -7.03 13.85 3.97
N ALA A 43 -6.99 15.06 4.54
CA ALA A 43 -8.11 16.02 4.64
C ALA A 43 -9.31 15.56 5.53
N PRO A 44 -9.16 15.55 6.87
CA PRO A 44 -8.02 16.03 7.65
C PRO A 44 -6.91 14.96 7.83
N GLY A 45 -5.70 15.39 8.16
CA GLY A 45 -4.58 14.49 8.46
C GLY A 45 -3.24 14.99 7.93
N PRO A 46 -2.13 14.31 8.27
CA PRO A 46 -0.80 14.59 7.72
C PRO A 46 -0.71 14.18 6.24
N HIS A 47 0.21 14.81 5.50
CA HIS A 47 0.43 14.54 4.07
C HIS A 47 1.57 13.55 3.80
N ASP A 48 2.02 12.83 4.83
CA ASP A 48 3.19 11.93 4.78
C ASP A 48 3.02 10.78 3.76
N ALA A 49 1.79 10.49 3.36
CA ALA A 49 1.44 9.41 2.43
C ALA A 49 1.14 9.88 0.98
N HIS A 50 1.33 11.16 0.65
CA HIS A 50 0.98 11.70 -0.68
C HIS A 50 1.78 11.07 -1.83
N ASP A 51 3.01 10.60 -1.57
CA ASP A 51 3.89 10.00 -2.58
C ASP A 51 3.28 8.75 -3.26
N ILE A 52 2.32 8.09 -2.61
CA ILE A 52 1.58 6.94 -3.14
C ILE A 52 0.85 7.29 -4.45
N PHE A 53 0.35 8.52 -4.58
CA PHE A 53 -0.22 9.00 -5.84
C PHE A 53 0.84 9.21 -6.91
N GLY A 54 2.03 9.68 -6.53
CA GLY A 54 3.18 9.78 -7.44
C GLY A 54 3.57 8.43 -8.03
N GLU A 55 3.64 7.38 -7.20
CA GLU A 55 3.86 6.00 -7.66
C GLU A 55 2.76 5.53 -8.62
N PHE A 56 1.50 5.89 -8.35
CA PHE A 56 0.37 5.53 -9.21
C PHE A 56 0.52 6.12 -10.60
N PHE A 57 0.79 7.43 -10.67
CA PHE A 57 0.95 8.12 -11.94
C PHE A 57 2.17 7.64 -12.71
N ALA A 58 3.28 7.35 -12.03
CA ALA A 58 4.46 6.76 -12.65
C ALA A 58 4.15 5.40 -13.29
N GLN A 59 3.34 4.56 -12.64
CA GLN A 59 2.90 3.27 -13.20
C GLN A 59 1.97 3.42 -14.40
N ILE A 60 1.11 4.45 -14.41
CA ILE A 60 0.27 4.77 -15.58
C ILE A 60 1.13 5.23 -16.76
N ALA A 61 2.12 6.10 -16.50
CA ALA A 61 3.00 6.66 -17.54
C ALA A 61 3.98 5.65 -18.12
N SER A 62 4.29 4.58 -17.39
CA SER A 62 5.21 3.51 -17.84
C SER A 62 4.52 2.43 -18.69
N LYS A 63 3.26 2.66 -19.10
CA LYS A 63 2.56 1.84 -20.09
C LYS A 63 2.77 2.37 -21.50
#